data_AF-A0A9X4LGK0-F1
#
_entry.id   AF-A0A9X4LGK0-F1
#
_cell.length_a   1.000
_cell.length_b   1.000
_cell.length_c   1.000
_cell.angle_alpha   90.00
_cell.angle_beta   90.00
_cell.angle_gamma   90.00
#
_symmetry.space_group_name_H-M   'P 1'
#
loop_
_entity.id
_entity.type
_entity.pdbx_description
1 polymer ?
#
loop_
_entity_poly.entity_id
_entity_poly.type
_entity_poly.pdbx_seq_one_letter_code
_entity_poly.pdbx_strand_id
1 'polypeptide(L)'
;MTRLLKCYGYCNSKYPKEELKKLNLNKNSTNDGHNYCVSCYEKKIKDFNDRNDLYKFLQDTFDLNFPTGLMLRQIKQFNEERGYSYKNIRLTLNYIFNIKRCYKPMTKFGIAMVPHFHEEMIEYYKNFKNKRENLTIKKTETKRVTLPLFETNESYKQKKLINMEDLIK
;
A
#
# COMPACT_ATOMS: atom_id res chain seq x y z
N MET A 1 22.66 -23.55 36.65
CA MET A 1 21.58 -23.61 35.64
C MET A 1 21.24 -22.20 35.19
N THR A 2 21.24 -21.93 33.89
CA THR A 2 20.86 -20.64 33.31
C THR A 2 19.36 -20.38 33.52
N ARG A 3 19.00 -19.21 34.05
CA ARG A 3 17.59 -18.83 34.27
C ARG A 3 16.90 -18.62 32.94
N LEU A 4 15.89 -19.45 32.63
CA LEU A 4 15.05 -19.29 31.45
C LEU A 4 14.04 -18.16 31.66
N LEU A 5 13.83 -17.35 30.62
CA LEU A 5 12.91 -16.22 30.62
C LEU A 5 11.71 -16.52 29.73
N LYS A 6 10.54 -15.99 30.10
CA LYS A 6 9.29 -16.18 29.36
C LYS A 6 9.26 -15.31 28.10
N CYS A 7 8.86 -15.90 26.98
CA CYS A 7 8.45 -15.16 25.79
C CYS A 7 7.03 -14.59 25.99
N TYR A 8 6.87 -13.28 25.81
CA TYR A 8 5.57 -12.58 25.87
C TYR A 8 4.84 -12.55 24.51
N GLY A 9 5.27 -13.39 23.58
CA GLY A 9 4.68 -13.55 22.26
C GLY A 9 3.56 -14.58 22.21
N TYR A 10 3.39 -15.20 21.05
CA TYR A 10 2.34 -16.18 20.78
C TYR A 10 2.69 -17.61 21.21
N CYS A 11 3.97 -17.90 21.48
CA CYS A 11 4.43 -19.26 21.78
C CYS A 11 4.32 -19.65 23.27
N ASN A 12 4.24 -18.69 24.18
CA ASN A 12 4.25 -18.90 25.64
C ASN A 12 5.42 -19.76 26.21
N SER A 13 6.44 -20.09 25.41
CA SER A 13 7.59 -20.90 25.81
C SER A 13 8.64 -20.07 26.57
N LYS A 14 9.56 -20.76 27.26
CA LYS A 14 10.69 -20.15 27.96
C LYS A 14 11.97 -20.41 27.18
N TYR A 15 12.85 -19.41 27.11
CA TYR A 15 14.11 -19.46 26.37
C TYR A 15 15.28 -18.94 27.21
N PRO A 16 16.53 -19.30 26.89
CA PRO A 16 17.70 -18.60 27.39
C PRO A 16 17.66 -17.11 27.06
N LYS A 17 18.28 -16.28 27.89
CA LYS A 17 18.29 -14.81 27.71
C LYS A 17 18.90 -14.40 26.36
N GLU A 18 19.89 -15.14 25.87
CA GLU A 18 20.64 -14.85 24.64
C GLU A 18 19.78 -15.00 23.37
N GLU A 19 18.75 -15.84 23.40
CA GLU A 19 17.85 -16.08 22.27
C GLU A 19 16.67 -15.10 22.22
N LEU A 20 16.52 -14.26 23.24
CA LEU A 20 15.39 -13.35 23.40
C LEU A 20 15.76 -11.94 22.96
N LYS A 21 14.85 -11.34 22.19
CA LYS A 21 14.89 -9.93 21.81
C LYS A 21 13.92 -9.14 22.67
N LYS A 22 14.37 -7.99 23.19
CA LYS A 22 13.49 -7.02 23.84
C LYS A 22 12.76 -6.18 22.80
N LEU A 23 11.46 -5.97 22.99
CA LEU A 23 10.67 -5.05 22.17
C LEU A 23 9.91 -4.07 23.07
N ASN A 24 10.11 -2.77 22.82
CA ASN A 24 9.30 -1.71 23.42
C ASN A 24 8.52 -1.01 22.29
N LEU A 25 7.19 -1.18 22.29
CA LEU A 25 6.30 -0.58 21.30
C LEU A 25 5.80 0.81 21.72
N ASN A 26 5.93 1.17 22.99
CA ASN A 26 5.50 2.46 23.51
C ASN A 26 6.74 3.34 23.75
N LYS A 27 6.96 4.31 22.86
CA LYS A 27 8.09 5.25 22.94
C LYS A 27 8.11 6.06 24.23
N ASN A 28 6.97 6.22 24.91
CA ASN A 28 6.85 6.99 26.15
C ASN A 28 6.98 6.11 27.41
N SER A 29 7.18 4.80 27.25
CA SER A 29 7.32 3.88 28.38
C SER A 29 8.78 3.84 28.85
N THR A 30 9.01 4.23 30.11
CA THR A 30 10.28 4.12 30.83
C THR A 30 10.64 2.68 31.20
N ASN A 31 9.70 1.73 31.05
CA ASN A 31 9.92 0.34 31.39
C ASN A 31 10.79 -0.40 30.35
N ASP A 32 11.62 -1.31 30.87
CA ASP A 32 12.31 -2.33 30.10
C ASP A 32 11.31 -3.11 29.22
N GLY A 33 11.55 -3.13 27.90
CA GLY A 33 10.69 -3.81 26.93
C GLY A 33 10.50 -5.30 27.23
N HIS A 34 9.41 -5.88 26.74
CA HIS A 34 9.11 -7.31 26.95
C HIS A 34 10.02 -8.21 26.11
N ASN A 35 10.30 -9.42 26.61
CA ASN A 35 11.13 -10.41 25.92
C ASN A 35 10.31 -11.24 24.93
N TYR A 36 10.86 -11.44 23.73
CA TYR A 36 10.25 -12.24 22.67
C TYR A 36 11.30 -13.16 22.04
N CYS A 37 10.93 -14.40 21.72
CA CYS A 37 11.75 -15.20 20.83
C CYS A 37 11.73 -14.59 19.42
N VAL A 38 12.73 -14.91 18.59
CA VAL A 38 12.92 -14.29 17.26
C VAL A 38 11.65 -14.35 16.41
N SER A 39 10.98 -15.50 16.34
CA SER A 39 9.77 -15.68 15.55
C SER A 39 8.58 -14.85 16.07
N CYS A 40 8.41 -14.75 17.39
CA CYS A 40 7.36 -13.93 17.99
C CYS A 40 7.66 -12.44 17.86
N TYR A 41 8.93 -12.04 17.96
CA TYR A 41 9.37 -10.67 17.79
C TYR A 41 9.00 -10.15 16.41
N GLU A 42 9.35 -10.90 15.36
CA GLU A 42 9.04 -10.54 13.97
C GLU A 42 7.53 -10.44 13.73
N LYS A 43 6.76 -11.42 14.20
CA LYS A 43 5.29 -11.38 14.11
C LYS A 43 4.72 -10.16 14.83
N LYS A 44 5.22 -9.83 16.03
CA LYS A 44 4.71 -8.70 16.82
C LYS A 44 5.00 -7.36 16.16
N ILE A 45 6.19 -7.19 15.59
CA ILE A 45 6.53 -5.99 14.81
C ILE A 45 5.64 -5.88 13.58
N LYS A 46 5.45 -6.98 12.87
CA LYS A 46 4.58 -7.00 11.69
C LYS A 46 3.15 -6.61 12.05
N ASP A 47 2.57 -7.22 13.08
CA ASP A 47 1.21 -6.89 13.54
C ASP A 47 1.09 -5.43 13.99
N PHE A 48 2.12 -4.91 14.66
CA PHE A 48 2.16 -3.50 15.06
C PHE A 48 2.17 -2.56 13.85
N ASN A 49 3.00 -2.85 12.85
CA ASN A 49 3.08 -2.07 11.63
C ASN A 49 1.77 -2.16 10.82
N ASP A 50 1.25 -3.37 10.61
CA ASP A 50 0.00 -3.59 9.87
C ASP A 50 -1.20 -2.89 10.57
N ARG A 51 -1.22 -2.87 11.90
CA ARG A 51 -2.24 -2.14 12.67
C ARG A 51 -2.09 -0.62 12.51
N ASN A 52 -0.88 -0.09 12.59
CA ASN A 52 -0.65 1.35 12.41
C ASN A 52 -1.02 1.80 10.99
N ASP A 53 -0.69 0.97 9.99
CA ASP A 53 -1.07 1.18 8.60
C ASP A 53 -2.58 1.20 8.41
N LEU A 54 -3.31 0.29 9.09
CA LEU A 54 -4.77 0.29 9.09
C LEU A 54 -5.33 1.56 9.74
N TYR A 55 -4.77 2.00 10.87
CA TYR A 55 -5.24 3.19 11.56
C TYR A 55 -5.01 4.45 10.73
N LYS A 56 -3.85 4.59 10.09
CA LYS A 56 -3.59 5.70 9.15
C LYS A 56 -4.58 5.69 7.99
N PHE A 57 -4.79 4.53 7.37
CA PHE A 57 -5.76 4.40 6.28
C PHE A 57 -7.17 4.84 6.71
N LEU A 58 -7.60 4.49 7.92
CA LEU A 58 -8.90 4.91 8.46
C LEU A 58 -8.95 6.42 8.74
N GLN A 59 -7.87 7.01 9.24
CA GLN A 59 -7.77 8.46 9.43
C GLN A 59 -7.94 9.20 8.10
N ASP A 60 -7.17 8.78 7.09
CA ASP A 60 -7.21 9.39 5.75
C ASP A 60 -8.57 9.20 5.06
N THR A 61 -9.20 8.03 5.23
CA THR A 61 -10.44 7.67 4.52
C THR A 61 -11.68 8.32 5.15
N PHE A 62 -11.70 8.47 6.48
CA PHE A 62 -12.86 9.01 7.20
C PHE A 62 -12.66 10.47 7.67
N ASP A 63 -11.51 11.07 7.35
CA ASP A 63 -11.10 12.41 7.81
C ASP A 63 -11.17 12.54 9.34
N LEU A 64 -10.46 11.63 10.02
CA LEU A 64 -10.44 11.53 11.48
C LEU A 64 -9.02 11.65 12.02
N ASN A 65 -8.87 12.26 13.21
CA ASN A 65 -7.59 12.24 13.93
C ASN A 65 -7.22 10.82 14.42
N PHE A 66 -8.21 9.99 14.72
CA PHE A 66 -8.02 8.63 15.19
C PHE A 66 -9.27 7.77 14.91
N PRO A 67 -9.15 6.44 14.67
CA PRO A 67 -10.30 5.57 14.51
C PRO A 67 -11.27 5.66 15.69
N THR A 68 -12.57 5.68 15.42
CA THR A 68 -13.58 5.77 16.48
C THR A 68 -13.64 4.49 17.33
N GLY A 69 -14.15 4.60 18.56
CA GLY A 69 -14.30 3.45 19.46
C GLY A 69 -15.10 2.30 18.83
N LEU A 70 -16.11 2.61 18.01
CA LEU A 70 -16.86 1.62 17.24
C LEU A 70 -15.99 0.88 16.24
N MET A 71 -15.17 1.59 15.46
CA MET A 71 -14.23 0.99 14.52
C MET A 71 -13.21 0.12 15.24
N LEU A 72 -12.66 0.57 16.37
CA LEU A 72 -11.71 -0.22 17.17
C LEU A 72 -12.33 -1.53 17.65
N ARG A 73 -13.59 -1.49 18.11
CA ARG A 73 -14.34 -2.68 18.50
C ARG A 73 -14.52 -3.65 17.32
N GLN A 74 -14.89 -3.13 16.15
CA GLN A 74 -15.06 -3.93 14.93
C GLN A 74 -13.73 -4.55 14.45
N ILE A 75 -12.63 -3.80 14.46
CA ILE A 75 -11.29 -4.30 14.12
C ILE A 75 -10.91 -5.46 15.04
N LYS A 76 -11.13 -5.30 16.36
CA LYS A 76 -10.88 -6.35 17.35
C LYS A 76 -11.71 -7.59 17.05
N GLN A 77 -13.01 -7.40 16.79
CA GLN A 77 -13.93 -8.47 16.43
C GLN A 77 -13.47 -9.24 15.18
N PHE A 78 -13.07 -8.53 14.12
CA PHE A 78 -12.60 -9.16 12.89
C PHE A 78 -11.30 -9.94 13.09
N ASN A 79 -10.40 -9.45 13.93
CA ASN A 79 -9.14 -10.14 14.21
C ASN A 79 -9.34 -11.38 15.10
N GLU A 80 -10.14 -11.27 16.15
CA GLU A 80 -10.31 -12.33 17.17
C GLU A 80 -11.34 -13.39 16.76
N GLU A 81 -12.52 -12.99 16.27
CA GLU A 81 -13.61 -13.93 15.96
C GLU A 81 -13.48 -14.52 14.55
N ARG A 82 -12.99 -13.72 13.59
CA ARG A 82 -12.91 -14.12 12.17
C ARG A 82 -11.49 -14.41 11.69
N GLY A 83 -10.48 -14.15 12.52
CA GLY A 83 -9.08 -14.38 12.17
C GLY A 83 -8.54 -13.49 11.04
N TYR A 84 -9.17 -12.33 10.79
CA TYR A 84 -8.72 -11.41 9.75
C TYR A 84 -7.49 -10.63 10.21
N SER A 85 -6.39 -10.74 9.48
CA SER A 85 -5.21 -9.92 9.74
C SER A 85 -5.51 -8.42 9.55
N TYR A 86 -4.84 -7.54 10.30
CA TYR A 86 -4.96 -6.08 10.14
C TYR A 86 -4.71 -5.64 8.69
N LYS A 87 -3.74 -6.30 8.02
CA LYS A 87 -3.47 -6.10 6.60
C LYS A 87 -4.68 -6.43 5.73
N ASN A 88 -5.34 -7.57 5.94
CA ASN A 88 -6.52 -7.95 5.17
C ASN A 88 -7.67 -6.97 5.38
N ILE A 89 -7.91 -6.53 6.63
CA ILE A 89 -8.93 -5.51 6.93
C ILE A 89 -8.65 -4.24 6.13
N ARG A 90 -7.39 -3.76 6.12
CA ARG A 90 -6.99 -2.58 5.33
C ARG A 90 -7.23 -2.80 3.83
N LEU A 91 -6.82 -3.96 3.29
CA LEU A 91 -6.99 -4.27 1.88
C LEU A 91 -8.46 -4.37 1.47
N THR A 92 -9.32 -4.92 2.33
CA THR A 92 -10.77 -4.95 2.13
C THR A 92 -11.35 -3.55 2.08
N LEU A 93 -10.97 -2.67 3.01
CA LEU A 93 -11.43 -1.28 2.99
C LEU A 93 -10.93 -0.53 1.74
N ASN A 94 -9.67 -0.70 1.36
CA ASN A 94 -9.13 -0.16 0.12
C ASN A 94 -9.89 -0.67 -1.11
N TYR A 95 -10.23 -1.95 -1.13
CA TYR A 95 -11.03 -2.55 -2.19
C TYR A 95 -12.43 -1.92 -2.28
N ILE A 96 -13.11 -1.75 -1.14
CA ILE A 96 -14.44 -1.15 -1.08
C ILE A 96 -14.43 0.30 -1.56
N PHE A 97 -13.55 1.13 -1.01
CA PHE A 97 -13.57 2.58 -1.24
C PHE A 97 -12.89 3.01 -2.53
N ASN A 98 -11.72 2.45 -2.85
CA ASN A 98 -10.91 2.94 -3.96
C ASN A 98 -11.14 2.17 -5.26
N ILE A 99 -11.39 0.85 -5.16
CA ILE A 99 -11.52 -0.03 -6.33
C ILE A 99 -12.99 -0.18 -6.73
N LYS A 100 -13.83 -0.72 -5.85
CA LYS A 100 -15.25 -0.98 -6.14
C LYS A 100 -16.11 0.27 -6.05
N ARG A 101 -15.71 1.25 -5.22
CA ARG A 101 -16.39 2.55 -5.03
C ARG A 101 -17.88 2.43 -4.70
N CYS A 102 -18.27 1.35 -4.03
CA CYS A 102 -19.68 1.05 -3.75
C CYS A 102 -20.20 1.68 -2.46
N TYR A 103 -19.32 2.06 -1.54
CA TYR A 103 -19.68 2.73 -0.28
C TYR A 103 -18.96 4.06 -0.15
N LYS A 104 -19.61 5.00 0.53
CA LYS A 104 -18.97 6.21 1.02
C LYS A 104 -18.57 6.03 2.48
N PRO A 105 -17.44 6.60 2.92
CA PRO A 105 -17.03 6.54 4.31
C PRO A 105 -18.07 7.26 5.18
N MET A 106 -18.70 6.51 6.10
CA MET A 106 -19.68 7.03 7.06
C MET A 106 -19.32 6.59 8.47
N THR A 107 -19.00 7.55 9.33
CA THR A 107 -18.53 7.29 10.70
C THR A 107 -19.58 6.60 11.57
N LYS A 108 -20.88 6.81 11.28
CA LYS A 108 -22.01 6.25 12.03
C LYS A 108 -22.00 4.73 12.12
N PHE A 109 -21.59 4.05 11.06
CA PHE A 109 -21.61 2.58 10.97
C PHE A 109 -20.20 1.95 11.15
N GLY A 110 -19.16 2.79 11.18
CA GLY A 110 -17.78 2.35 11.21
C GLY A 110 -17.41 1.55 9.96
N ILE A 111 -16.88 0.35 10.17
CA ILE A 111 -16.39 -0.57 9.14
C ILE A 111 -17.16 -1.90 9.11
N ALA A 112 -18.45 -1.88 9.46
CA ALA A 112 -19.29 -3.07 9.53
C ALA A 112 -19.39 -3.86 8.21
N MET A 113 -19.13 -3.22 7.07
CA MET A 113 -19.22 -3.83 5.75
C MET A 113 -18.07 -4.79 5.42
N VAL A 114 -16.93 -4.71 6.12
CA VAL A 114 -15.71 -5.51 5.83
C VAL A 114 -16.00 -7.01 5.64
N PRO A 115 -16.72 -7.69 6.56
CA PRO A 115 -17.25 -9.04 6.38
C PRO A 115 -17.77 -9.41 5.00
N HIS A 116 -18.58 -8.55 4.39
CA HIS A 116 -19.33 -8.88 3.18
C HIS A 116 -18.45 -8.83 1.92
N PHE A 117 -17.34 -8.09 1.97
CA PHE A 117 -16.44 -7.89 0.83
C PHE A 117 -15.08 -8.58 1.01
N HIS A 118 -14.85 -9.25 2.14
CA HIS A 118 -13.55 -9.85 2.43
C HIS A 118 -13.19 -10.98 1.44
N GLU A 119 -14.13 -11.86 1.11
CA GLU A 119 -13.91 -12.94 0.16
C GLU A 119 -13.70 -12.41 -1.26
N GLU A 120 -14.55 -11.46 -1.69
CA GLU A 120 -14.42 -10.80 -2.98
C GLU A 120 -13.07 -10.07 -3.12
N MET A 121 -12.61 -9.41 -2.06
CA MET A 121 -11.30 -8.76 -2.04
C MET A 121 -10.17 -9.79 -2.24
N ILE A 122 -10.22 -10.94 -1.58
CA ILE A 122 -9.19 -11.99 -1.72
C ILE A 122 -9.12 -12.46 -3.17
N GLU A 123 -10.27 -12.73 -3.78
CA GLU A 123 -10.35 -13.16 -5.17
C GLU A 123 -9.78 -12.09 -6.11
N TYR A 124 -10.13 -10.81 -5.88
CA TYR A 124 -9.61 -9.69 -6.66
C TYR A 124 -8.08 -9.64 -6.64
N TYR A 125 -7.44 -9.67 -5.47
CA TYR A 125 -5.98 -9.59 -5.38
C TYR A 125 -5.29 -10.87 -5.88
N LYS A 126 -5.92 -12.04 -5.74
CA LYS A 126 -5.42 -13.29 -6.33
C LYS A 126 -5.41 -13.20 -7.86
N ASN A 127 -6.51 -12.75 -8.45
CA ASN A 127 -6.64 -12.55 -9.89
C ASN A 127 -5.68 -11.46 -10.40
N PHE A 128 -5.50 -10.38 -9.64
CA PHE A 128 -4.53 -9.33 -9.96
C PHE A 128 -3.10 -9.86 -9.97
N LYS A 129 -2.72 -10.68 -8.99
CA LYS A 129 -1.40 -11.32 -8.93
C LYS A 129 -1.18 -12.26 -10.13
N ASN A 130 -2.14 -13.12 -10.42
CA ASN A 130 -2.07 -14.04 -11.56
C ASN A 130 -1.94 -13.29 -12.89
N LYS A 131 -2.70 -12.21 -13.08
CA LYS A 131 -2.57 -11.35 -14.27
C LYS A 131 -1.17 -10.75 -14.37
N ARG A 132 -0.63 -10.25 -13.26
CA ARG A 132 0.71 -9.64 -13.23
C ARG A 132 1.82 -10.64 -13.58
N GLU A 133 1.70 -11.88 -13.14
CA GLU A 133 2.66 -12.96 -13.47
C GLU A 133 2.54 -13.40 -14.93
N ASN A 134 1.34 -13.41 -15.49
CA ASN A 134 1.08 -13.81 -16.88
C ASN A 134 1.24 -12.67 -17.91
N LEU A 135 1.53 -11.44 -17.48
CA LEU A 135 1.82 -10.32 -18.38
C LEU A 135 3.19 -10.52 -19.02
N THR A 136 3.20 -11.12 -20.22
CA THR A 136 4.34 -11.06 -21.13
C THR A 136 4.46 -9.64 -21.66
N ILE A 137 5.46 -8.89 -21.19
CA ILE A 137 5.79 -7.57 -21.73
C ILE A 137 6.28 -7.78 -23.16
N LYS A 138 5.37 -7.68 -24.15
CA LYS A 138 5.77 -7.60 -25.55
C LYS A 138 6.56 -6.30 -25.70
N LYS A 139 7.89 -6.40 -25.83
CA LYS A 139 8.72 -5.27 -26.23
C LYS A 139 8.17 -4.75 -27.55
N THR A 140 7.69 -3.51 -27.57
CA THR A 140 7.26 -2.86 -28.80
C THR A 140 8.46 -2.78 -29.73
N GLU A 141 8.38 -3.46 -30.86
CA GLU A 141 9.39 -3.35 -31.91
C GLU A 141 9.36 -1.92 -32.44
N THR A 142 10.41 -1.16 -32.15
CA THR A 142 10.56 0.21 -32.65
C THR A 142 10.95 0.14 -34.12
N LYS A 143 9.97 0.34 -35.02
CA LYS A 143 10.28 0.54 -36.44
C LYS A 143 10.82 1.95 -36.63
N ARG A 144 12.12 2.06 -36.93
CA ARG A 144 12.70 3.32 -37.42
C ARG A 144 12.19 3.54 -38.84
N VAL A 145 11.42 4.59 -39.05
CA VAL A 145 11.01 5.04 -40.38
C VAL A 145 11.94 6.19 -40.78
N THR A 146 12.69 6.02 -41.85
CA THR A 146 13.45 7.10 -42.47
C THR A 146 12.49 7.95 -43.30
N LEU A 147 12.26 9.18 -42.89
CA LEU A 147 11.47 10.13 -43.67
C LEU A 147 12.39 10.79 -44.71
N PRO A 148 11.97 10.92 -45.98
CA PRO A 148 12.72 11.68 -46.97
C PRO A 148 12.79 13.15 -46.54
N LEU A 149 13.92 13.80 -46.81
CA LEU A 149 14.08 15.24 -46.62
C LEU A 149 13.07 15.97 -47.50
N PHE A 150 12.26 16.84 -46.90
CA PHE A 150 11.30 17.66 -47.63
C PHE A 150 12.07 18.73 -48.41
N GLU A 151 12.14 18.60 -49.73
CA GLU A 151 12.76 19.60 -50.59
C GLU A 151 11.94 20.91 -50.52
N THR A 152 12.48 21.93 -49.85
CA THR A 152 11.87 23.25 -49.87
C THR A 152 12.12 23.88 -51.23
N ASN A 153 11.06 24.16 -52.00
CA ASN A 153 11.15 24.87 -53.28
C ASN A 153 11.90 26.21 -53.13
N GLU A 154 13.15 26.27 -53.60
CA GLU A 154 14.00 27.47 -53.53
C GLU A 154 13.42 28.67 -54.30
N SER A 155 12.57 28.41 -55.29
CA SER A 155 11.83 29.42 -56.07
C SER A 155 11.08 30.43 -55.21
N TYR A 156 10.48 30.00 -54.08
CA TYR A 156 9.77 30.90 -53.17
C TYR A 156 10.70 31.77 -52.31
N LYS A 157 11.93 31.30 -52.03
CA LYS A 157 12.95 32.10 -51.32
C LYS A 157 13.52 33.19 -52.22
N GLN A 158 13.77 32.89 -53.49
CA GLN A 158 14.28 33.88 -54.45
C GLN A 158 13.27 35.01 -54.73
N LYS A 159 11.96 34.71 -54.80
CA LYS A 159 10.91 35.74 -54.95
C LYS A 159 10.81 36.74 -53.80
N LYS A 160 11.42 36.46 -52.63
CA LYS A 160 11.46 37.39 -51.48
C LYS A 160 12.68 38.31 -51.50
N LEU A 161 13.63 38.09 -52.41
CA LEU A 161 14.78 38.97 -52.58
C LEU A 161 14.41 40.03 -53.62
N ILE A 162 14.17 41.26 -53.17
CA ILE A 162 13.94 42.42 -54.03
C ILE A 162 15.27 43.14 -54.18
N ASN A 163 15.69 43.41 -55.41
CA ASN A 163 16.91 44.16 -55.66
C ASN A 163 16.68 45.64 -55.39
N MET A 164 17.45 46.24 -54.48
CA MET A 164 17.20 47.62 -54.00
C MET A 164 17.47 48.68 -55.08
N GLU A 165 18.25 48.34 -56.12
CA GLU A 165 18.51 49.21 -57.28
C GLU A 165 17.27 49.41 -58.17
N ASP A 166 16.37 48.43 -58.22
CA ASP A 166 15.11 48.52 -58.99
C ASP A 166 14.06 49.42 -58.32
N LEU A 167 14.29 49.84 -57.07
CA LEU A 167 13.36 50.67 -56.29
C LEU A 167 13.65 52.17 -56.37
N ILE A 168 14.74 52.58 -57.04
CA ILE A 168 15.08 54.00 -57.24
C ILE A 168 14.95 54.31 -58.73
N LYS A 169 13.74 54.73 -59.14
CA LYS A 169 13.46 55.45 -60.39
C LYS A 169 12.79 56.77 -60.07
#